data_AF-A0A933JD96-F1
#
_entry.id   AF-A0A933JD96-F1
#
_cell.length_a   1.000
_cell.length_b   1.000
_cell.length_c   1.000
_cell.angle_alpha   90.00
_cell.angle_beta   90.00
_cell.angle_gamma   90.00
#
_symmetry.space_group_name_H-M   'P 1'
#
loop_
_entity.id
_entity.type
_entity.pdbx_description
1 polymer ?
#
loop_
_entity_poly.entity_id
_entity_poly.type
_entity_poly.pdbx_seq_one_letter_code
_entity_poly.pdbx_strand_id
1 'polypeptide(L)'
;MKTTFHQAAFEWDERNISKNWEKHKVKYTESEEIFLNNPVIADIEKSKILYHEDRKAAYGATDAGRLIFVAFTVRNNKIRVISARDMSRKERSFYEETKKATGL
;
A
#
# COMPACT_ATOMS: atom_id res chain seq x y z
N MET A 1 -18.25 -0.79 -2.97
CA MET A 1 -17.74 -2.08 -2.46
C MET A 1 -16.70 -1.81 -1.41
N LYS A 2 -16.89 -2.26 -0.16
CA LYS A 2 -15.83 -2.24 0.86
C LYS A 2 -14.93 -3.45 0.60
N THR A 3 -13.70 -3.23 0.15
CA THR A 3 -12.71 -4.30 -0.01
C THR A 3 -12.10 -4.58 1.36
N THR A 4 -12.59 -5.61 2.05
CA THR A 4 -12.07 -6.01 3.36
C THR A 4 -10.96 -7.06 3.17
N PHE A 5 -9.73 -6.75 3.57
CA PHE A 5 -8.54 -7.61 3.39
C PHE A 5 -8.33 -8.62 4.53
N HIS A 6 -9.39 -9.05 5.22
CA HIS A 6 -9.33 -9.80 6.49
C HIS A 6 -8.58 -11.16 6.44
N GLN A 7 -8.16 -11.64 5.27
CA GLN A 7 -7.30 -12.81 5.09
C GLN A 7 -6.34 -12.67 3.90
N ALA A 8 -5.87 -11.46 3.58
CA ALA A 8 -4.89 -11.32 2.53
C ALA A 8 -3.57 -11.98 2.97
N ALA A 9 -3.26 -13.16 2.42
CA ALA A 9 -1.93 -13.71 2.55
C ALA A 9 -0.97 -12.79 1.77
N PHE A 10 0.02 -12.23 2.46
CA PHE A 10 1.06 -11.42 1.83
C PHE A 10 2.10 -12.32 1.18
N GLU A 11 2.62 -11.89 0.05
CA GLU A 11 3.77 -12.50 -0.60
C GLU A 11 4.99 -11.60 -0.40
N TRP A 12 5.92 -12.07 0.43
CA TRP A 12 7.20 -11.43 0.69
C TRP A 12 8.34 -12.32 0.22
N ASP A 13 9.38 -11.71 -0.32
CA ASP A 13 10.69 -12.31 -0.48
C ASP A 13 11.73 -11.46 0.25
N GLU A 14 12.85 -12.06 0.67
CA GLU A 14 13.89 -11.37 1.46
C GLU A 14 14.38 -10.10 0.76
N ARG A 15 14.50 -10.15 -0.58
CA ARG A 15 14.92 -9.01 -1.40
C ARG A 15 13.92 -7.86 -1.33
N ASN A 16 12.62 -8.14 -1.28
CA ASN A 16 11.58 -7.13 -1.17
C ASN A 16 11.58 -6.48 0.22
N ILE A 17 11.70 -7.30 1.27
CA ILE A 17 11.76 -6.84 2.66
C ILE A 17 12.98 -5.94 2.84
N SER A 18 14.17 -6.41 2.46
CA SER A 18 15.41 -5.65 2.63
C SER A 18 15.39 -4.35 1.83
N LYS A 19 14.96 -4.39 0.57
CA LYS A 19 14.89 -3.20 -0.30
C LYS A 19 14.00 -2.09 0.28
N ASN A 20 12.82 -2.42 0.81
CA ASN A 20 11.92 -1.41 1.39
C ASN A 20 12.50 -0.82 2.67
N TRP A 21 13.11 -1.65 3.52
CA TRP A 21 13.78 -1.19 4.72
C TRP A 21 15.00 -0.30 4.42
N GLU A 22 15.88 -0.75 3.53
CA GLU A 22 17.11 -0.06 3.16
C GLU A 22 16.81 1.32 2.58
N LYS A 23 15.90 1.37 1.60
CA LYS A 23 15.60 2.58 0.83
C LYS A 23 14.62 3.53 1.51
N HIS A 24 13.64 3.00 2.24
CA HIS A 24 12.49 3.78 2.72
C HIS A 24 12.21 3.64 4.22
N LYS A 25 12.94 2.77 4.92
CA LYS A 25 12.74 2.52 6.36
C LYS A 25 11.29 2.14 6.68
N VAL A 26 10.66 1.40 5.78
CA VAL A 26 9.32 0.82 5.99
C VAL A 26 9.49 -0.67 6.21
N LYS A 27 9.01 -1.16 7.35
CA LYS A 27 8.97 -2.59 7.68
C LYS A 27 7.86 -3.25 6.87
N TYR A 28 8.03 -4.55 6.63
CA TYR A 28 6.97 -5.33 5.97
C TYR A 28 5.68 -5.31 6.80
N THR A 29 5.78 -5.40 8.13
CA THR A 29 4.63 -5.33 9.05
C THR A 29 3.85 -4.02 8.94
N GLU A 30 4.52 -2.87 8.79
CA GLU A 30 3.83 -1.58 8.57
C GLU A 30 3.02 -1.59 7.27
N SER A 31 3.53 -2.30 6.24
CA SER A 31 2.78 -2.46 5.00
C SER A 31 1.56 -3.36 5.19
N GLU A 32 1.64 -4.40 6.01
CA GLU A 32 0.50 -5.26 6.34
C GLU A 32 -0.56 -4.52 7.14
N GLU A 33 -0.13 -3.76 8.16
CA GLU A 33 -0.98 -2.93 9.02
C GLU A 33 -1.88 -2.01 8.20
N ILE A 34 -1.37 -1.33 7.17
CA ILE A 34 -2.22 -0.43 6.37
C ILE A 34 -3.36 -1.16 5.65
N PHE A 35 -3.19 -2.42 5.26
CA PHE A 35 -4.26 -3.20 4.62
C PHE A 35 -5.29 -3.69 5.64
N LEU A 36 -4.86 -3.94 6.87
CA LEU A 36 -5.75 -4.25 8.00
C LEU A 36 -6.50 -2.99 8.48
N ASN A 37 -5.92 -1.81 8.30
CA ASN A 37 -6.47 -0.51 8.72
C ASN A 37 -7.31 0.19 7.63
N ASN A 38 -7.97 -0.57 6.76
CA ASN A 38 -8.88 -0.08 5.72
C ASN A 38 -8.27 1.03 4.84
N PRO A 39 -7.30 0.68 3.97
CA PRO A 39 -6.60 1.67 3.18
C PRO A 39 -7.50 2.25 2.08
N VAL A 40 -7.15 3.45 1.61
CA VAL A 40 -7.66 3.96 0.33
C VAL A 40 -6.90 3.27 -0.79
N ILE A 41 -7.62 2.61 -1.70
CA ILE A 41 -7.04 1.95 -2.87
C ILE A 41 -7.31 2.78 -4.13
N ALA A 42 -6.27 3.01 -4.93
CA ALA A 42 -6.38 3.68 -6.23
C ALA A 42 -5.56 2.94 -7.29
N ASP A 43 -5.98 3.03 -8.56
CA ASP A 43 -5.20 2.52 -9.67
C ASP A 43 -4.00 3.43 -9.97
N ILE A 44 -2.85 2.84 -10.30
CA ILE A 44 -1.69 3.59 -10.78
C ILE A 44 -1.82 3.75 -12.30
N GLU A 45 -1.69 4.98 -12.80
CA GLU A 45 -1.77 5.26 -14.24
C GLU A 45 -0.83 4.35 -15.05
N LYS A 46 -1.39 3.69 -16.08
CA LYS A 46 -0.65 2.74 -16.94
C LYS A 46 0.60 3.34 -17.59
N SER A 47 0.62 4.65 -17.85
CA SER A 47 1.77 5.36 -18.40
C SER A 47 3.01 5.35 -17.48
N LYS A 48 2.84 5.04 -16.19
CA LYS A 48 3.92 4.95 -15.19
C LYS A 48 4.31 3.51 -14.87
N ILE A 49 3.72 2.53 -15.58
CA ILE A 49 3.96 1.11 -15.37
C ILE A 49 4.95 0.60 -16.44
N LEU A 50 6.20 0.36 -16.02
CA LEU A 50 7.30 -0.11 -16.89
C LEU A 50 7.22 -1.61 -17.26
N TYR A 51 6.34 -2.37 -16.61
CA TYR A 51 6.23 -3.83 -16.76
C TYR A 51 4.76 -4.22 -16.68
N HIS A 52 4.28 -5.14 -17.53
CA HIS A 52 2.88 -5.60 -17.69
C HIS A 52 2.14 -6.14 -16.45
N GLU A 53 2.44 -5.67 -15.25
CA GLU A 53 1.73 -5.98 -14.00
C GLU A 53 0.71 -4.88 -13.70
N ASP A 54 -0.54 -5.24 -13.49
CA ASP A 54 -1.56 -4.33 -12.96
C ASP A 54 -1.18 -3.93 -11.53
N ARG A 55 -0.68 -2.70 -11.39
CA ARG A 55 -0.24 -2.14 -10.11
C ARG A 55 -1.28 -1.21 -9.55
N LYS A 56 -1.50 -1.35 -8.25
CA LYS A 56 -2.39 -0.50 -7.45
C LYS A 56 -1.58 0.22 -6.37
N ALA A 57 -2.13 1.33 -5.92
CA ALA A 57 -1.65 2.09 -4.79
C ALA A 57 -2.60 1.84 -3.61
N ALA A 58 -2.01 1.56 -2.44
CA ALA A 58 -2.69 1.62 -1.17
C ALA A 58 -2.13 2.79 -0.36
N TYR A 59 -3.03 3.60 0.19
CA TYR A 59 -2.71 4.70 1.09
C TYR A 59 -3.36 4.40 2.43
N GLY A 60 -2.58 4.29 3.49
CA GLY A 60 -3.13 3.99 4.81
C GLY A 60 -2.25 4.44 5.96
N ALA A 61 -2.80 4.27 7.16
CA ALA A 61 -2.12 4.53 8.42
C ALA A 61 -1.69 3.20 9.07
N THR A 62 -0.45 3.16 9.56
CA THR A 62 0.03 2.09 10.45
C THR A 62 -0.67 2.19 11.80
N ASP A 63 -0.49 1.20 12.68
CA ASP A 63 -1.06 1.23 14.03
C ASP A 63 -0.48 2.38 14.86
N ALA A 64 0.80 2.70 14.62
CA ALA A 64 1.47 3.86 15.21
C ALA A 64 1.08 5.23 14.57
N GLY A 65 0.14 5.26 13.62
CA GLY A 65 -0.33 6.49 12.96
C GLY A 65 0.58 7.03 11.85
N ARG A 66 1.61 6.27 11.41
CA ARG A 66 2.46 6.67 10.28
C ARG A 66 1.68 6.52 8.98
N LEU A 67 1.71 7.55 8.13
CA LEU A 67 1.03 7.54 6.84
C LEU A 67 1.96 7.05 5.72
N ILE A 68 1.68 5.86 5.20
CA ILE A 68 2.52 5.23 4.16
C ILE A 68 1.73 4.93 2.88
N PHE A 69 2.46 5.04 1.77
CA PHE A 69 2.05 4.59 0.45
C PHE A 69 2.65 3.21 0.19
N VAL A 70 1.85 2.31 -0.39
CA VAL A 70 2.29 1.00 -0.85
C VAL A 70 1.87 0.80 -2.31
N ALA A 71 2.84 0.58 -3.19
CA ALA A 71 2.61 0.04 -4.52
C ALA A 71 2.56 -1.48 -4.42
N PHE A 72 1.48 -2.10 -4.90
CA PHE A 72 1.27 -3.54 -4.82
C PHE A 72 0.59 -4.09 -6.08
N THR A 73 0.61 -5.41 -6.19
CA THR A 73 -0.20 -6.16 -7.14
C THR A 73 -0.83 -7.37 -6.43
N VAL A 74 -1.82 -8.00 -7.06
CA VAL A 74 -2.45 -9.22 -6.55
C VAL A 74 -2.08 -10.37 -7.46
N ARG A 75 -1.47 -11.43 -6.90
CA ARG A 75 -1.09 -12.66 -7.62
C ARG A 75 -1.51 -13.86 -6.82
N ASN A 76 -2.15 -14.85 -7.45
CA ASN A 76 -2.62 -16.07 -6.78
C ASN A 76 -3.40 -15.77 -5.48
N ASN A 77 -4.26 -14.73 -5.52
CA ASN A 77 -5.02 -14.21 -4.37
C ASN A 77 -4.17 -13.69 -3.19
N LYS A 78 -2.90 -13.37 -3.41
CA LYS A 78 -1.97 -12.79 -2.43
C LYS A 78 -1.60 -11.35 -2.78
N ILE A 79 -1.38 -10.52 -1.77
CA ILE A 79 -0.85 -9.16 -1.94
C ILE A 79 0.66 -9.25 -2.05
N ARG A 80 1.20 -8.88 -3.20
CA ARG A 80 2.65 -8.70 -3.39
C ARG A 80 2.97 -7.23 -3.28
N VAL A 81 3.64 -6.84 -2.21
CA VAL A 81 4.16 -5.48 -2.05
C VAL A 81 5.35 -5.30 -2.99
N ILE A 82 5.37 -4.20 -3.75
CA ILE A 82 6.42 -3.89 -4.73
C ILE A 82 7.33 -2.78 -4.19
N SER A 83 6.73 -1.77 -3.54
CA SER A 83 7.43 -0.68 -2.88
C SER A 83 6.55 -0.11 -1.77
N ALA A 84 7.16 0.23 -0.65
CA ALA A 84 6.50 0.95 0.44
C ALA A 84 7.35 2.16 0.85
N ARG A 85 6.72 3.30 1.14
CA ARG A 85 7.39 4.54 1.56
C ARG A 85 6.43 5.47 2.28
N ASP A 86 6.96 6.50 2.92
CA ASP A 86 6.13 7.60 3.42
C ASP A 86 5.33 8.27 2.30
N MET A 87 4.10 8.66 2.64
CA MET A 87 3.30 9.52 1.77
C MET A 87 3.94 10.90 1.65
N SER A 88 4.02 11.41 0.43
CA SER A 88 4.28 12.82 0.14
C SER A 88 3.13 13.70 0.64
N ARG A 89 3.36 15.01 0.73
CA ARG A 89 2.32 15.97 1.18
C ARG A 89 1.03 15.85 0.36
N LYS A 90 1.15 15.74 -0.97
CA LYS A 90 -0.02 15.62 -1.87
C LYS A 90 -0.79 14.32 -1.64
N GLU A 91 -0.08 13.22 -1.40
CA GLU A 91 -0.70 11.92 -1.13
C GLU A 91 -1.40 11.89 0.23
N ARG A 92 -0.84 12.57 1.25
CA ARG A 92 -1.51 12.73 2.56
C ARG A 92 -2.81 13.49 2.43
N SER A 93 -2.81 14.63 1.73
CA SER A 93 -4.03 15.41 1.47
C SER A 93 -5.08 14.58 0.74
N PHE A 94 -4.68 13.87 -0.32
CA PHE A 94 -5.57 12.95 -1.04
C PHE A 94 -6.16 11.86 -0.13
N TYR A 95 -5.33 11.23 0.70
CA TYR A 95 -5.76 10.19 1.64
C TYR A 95 -6.78 10.73 2.65
N GLU A 96 -6.49 11.86 3.29
CA GLU A 96 -7.35 12.48 4.30
C GLU A 96 -8.69 12.94 3.73
N GLU A 97 -8.69 13.56 2.55
CA GLU A 97 -9.91 13.98 1.84
C GLU A 97 -10.76 12.76 1.47
N THR A 98 -10.13 11.70 0.95
CA THR A 98 -10.83 10.48 0.56
C THR A 98 -11.40 9.75 1.77
N LYS A 99 -10.64 9.62 2.87
CA LYS A 99 -11.11 9.06 4.15
C LYS A 99 -12.37 9.78 4.65
N LYS A 100 -12.34 11.12 4.67
CA LYS A 100 -13.49 11.95 5.07
C LYS A 100 -14.70 11.74 4.15
N ALA A 101 -14.50 11.74 2.83
CA ALA A 101 -15.57 11.61 1.85
C ALA A 101 -16.24 10.23 1.85
N THR A 102 -15.49 9.18 2.17
CA THR A 102 -15.95 7.78 2.10
C THR A 102 -16.41 7.22 3.45
N GLY A 103 -16.26 7.98 4.54
CA GLY A 103 -16.58 7.53 5.90
C GLY A 103 -15.73 6.33 6.34
N LEU A 104 -14.55 6.18 5.75
CA LEU A 104 -13.58 5.15 6.11
C LEU A 104 -12.92 5.44 7.45
#